data_AF-A0A2V8YZ54-F1
#
_entry.id   AF-A0A2V8YZ54-F1
#
_cell.length_a   1.000
_cell.length_b   1.000
_cell.length_c   1.000
_cell.angle_alpha   90.00
_cell.angle_beta   90.00
_cell.angle_gamma   90.00
#
_symmetry.space_group_name_H-M   'P 1'
#
loop_
_entity.id
_entity.type
_entity.pdbx_description
1 polymer ?
#
loop_
_entity_poly.entity_id
_entity_poly.type
_entity_poly.pdbx_seq_one_letter_code
_entity_poly.pdbx_strand_id
1 'polypeptide(L)'
;MRTAVILLFSLSLFLPAALAQDQQDSGDTPAPAKKLDKATKRKMKQTLKELDNAYKQWLNEDVVYIITPEERNAFLQLQTNEEREQFIEQFWLRRSSNPDLPDNDFKEEHYRRIAYANEHFASGIPGWKTDRGRMYIMWGPPDEIDSHPTGGTYDRPMEEGGGSTSTYPWETWRYRYLEGIGENIILEFVDPSGSGEYHLTMDPSEKDALLHVPGAGLSLMESMGMASKADRFTRSDGTNLPTAMGGTPASMDEFNRLELYAKVQKPPEVKFKDLEAVVTSRIVRDQMHFNWRTDYLKVTNDTVLVPITIQIPNNQLSFQAKDGIHSAVVNIFGRITTLTGRVVQTFEDSVNHDIPDSLFQQSMKLQSIYQKAVPLRPGLYRLDLVLKDVQSGNVGAVNNRLAVPRYEDDKLEASSLILADQIEQVPAKQIGTGMFVLGSSKVRPRLEGDFTTADRMGIYMQVYNLKPDDTTHKSSANFLFTVKKGNEPVPGMQFKETSEDMKQTGEQVTIERLLPLATLPPGKYTLEVDATDTHSNQTISRTADFTVKAAPQLRTAASAAPGR
;
A
#
# COMPACT_ATOMS: atom_id res chain seq x y z
N MET A 1 -36.84 78.86 -49.99
CA MET A 1 -35.70 79.77 -49.70
C MET A 1 -34.98 79.19 -48.48
N ARG A 2 -33.78 78.60 -48.68
CA ARG A 2 -32.46 79.07 -48.18
C ARG A 2 -32.43 79.27 -46.64
N THR A 3 -31.55 78.71 -45.80
CA THR A 3 -30.30 77.92 -45.92
C THR A 3 -29.87 77.49 -44.50
N ALA A 4 -29.36 76.25 -44.37
CA ALA A 4 -28.25 75.74 -43.52
C ALA A 4 -28.13 76.00 -42.00
N VAL A 5 -27.71 74.97 -41.24
CA VAL A 5 -26.45 74.90 -40.45
C VAL A 5 -26.39 73.64 -39.55
N ILE A 6 -25.38 72.79 -39.85
CA ILE A 6 -24.52 71.93 -39.00
C ILE A 6 -25.08 70.65 -38.34
N LEU A 7 -24.64 69.52 -38.93
CA LEU A 7 -24.51 68.18 -38.37
C LEU A 7 -23.41 68.11 -37.29
N LEU A 8 -23.59 67.25 -36.29
CA LEU A 8 -22.76 66.06 -36.02
C LEU A 8 -23.17 65.46 -34.66
N PHE A 9 -23.96 64.39 -34.69
CA PHE A 9 -24.27 63.58 -33.51
C PHE A 9 -23.09 62.65 -33.23
N SER A 10 -22.40 62.86 -32.12
CA SER A 10 -21.31 62.04 -31.61
C SER A 10 -21.84 60.70 -31.11
N LEU A 11 -21.44 59.61 -31.78
CA LEU A 11 -21.67 58.23 -31.37
C LEU A 11 -20.61 57.85 -30.33
N SER A 12 -21.03 57.63 -29.08
CA SER A 12 -20.15 57.22 -27.98
C SER A 12 -19.78 55.74 -28.10
N LEU A 13 -18.48 55.45 -28.13
CA LEU A 13 -17.89 54.11 -28.07
C LEU A 13 -18.21 53.42 -26.73
N PHE A 14 -18.94 52.30 -26.78
CA PHE A 14 -18.96 51.29 -25.72
C PHE A 14 -18.26 50.03 -26.26
N LEU A 15 -17.03 49.80 -25.82
CA LEU A 15 -16.32 48.52 -25.94
C LEU A 15 -16.56 47.74 -24.63
N PRO A 16 -17.17 46.55 -24.65
CA PRO A 16 -17.28 45.70 -23.47
C PRO A 16 -15.94 45.02 -23.19
N ALA A 17 -15.48 45.13 -21.94
CA ALA A 17 -14.30 44.48 -21.41
C ALA A 17 -14.43 42.94 -21.47
N ALA A 18 -13.33 42.30 -21.85
CA ALA A 18 -13.20 40.85 -21.90
C ALA A 18 -13.32 40.23 -20.50
N LEU A 19 -14.21 39.24 -20.37
CA LEU A 19 -14.27 38.31 -19.25
C LEU A 19 -13.24 37.21 -19.49
N ALA A 20 -12.09 37.29 -18.82
CA ALA A 20 -11.21 36.16 -18.61
C ALA A 20 -11.83 35.29 -17.50
N GLN A 21 -12.07 34.02 -17.81
CA GLN A 21 -12.53 33.00 -16.85
C GLN A 21 -11.39 32.69 -15.88
N ASP A 22 -11.64 32.92 -14.60
CA ASP A 22 -10.81 32.46 -13.51
C ASP A 22 -10.95 30.94 -13.39
N GLN A 23 -9.84 30.22 -13.61
CA GLN A 23 -9.73 28.80 -13.30
C GLN A 23 -9.67 28.65 -11.78
N GLN A 24 -10.77 28.22 -11.18
CA GLN A 24 -10.80 27.81 -9.80
C GLN A 24 -10.19 26.40 -9.70
N ASP A 25 -8.90 26.37 -9.37
CA ASP A 25 -8.14 25.18 -9.01
C ASP A 25 -8.79 24.56 -7.75
N SER A 26 -9.53 23.47 -7.92
CA SER A 26 -10.19 22.76 -6.83
C SER A 26 -9.16 21.91 -6.11
N GLY A 27 -8.44 22.52 -5.16
CA GLY A 27 -7.60 21.83 -4.20
C GLY A 27 -8.42 20.82 -3.40
N ASP A 28 -7.95 19.57 -3.38
CA ASP A 28 -8.41 18.49 -2.52
C ASP A 28 -8.49 18.98 -1.07
N THR A 29 -9.71 19.25 -0.59
CA THR A 29 -9.97 19.46 0.82
C THR A 29 -10.33 18.09 1.41
N PRO A 30 -9.56 17.54 2.36
CA PRO A 30 -9.93 16.28 3.01
C PRO A 30 -11.30 16.45 3.66
N ALA A 31 -12.22 15.52 3.38
CA ALA A 31 -13.54 15.50 3.99
C ALA A 31 -13.41 15.59 5.53
N PRO A 32 -14.24 16.40 6.23
CA PRO A 32 -14.13 16.56 7.66
C PRO A 32 -14.38 15.22 8.37
N ALA A 33 -13.41 14.78 9.17
CA ALA A 33 -13.50 13.57 9.99
C ALA A 33 -14.84 13.52 10.73
N LYS A 34 -15.60 12.43 10.56
CA LYS A 34 -16.90 12.23 11.23
C LYS A 34 -16.75 12.48 12.74
N LYS A 35 -17.42 13.50 13.26
CA LYS A 35 -17.39 13.84 14.69
C LYS A 35 -17.96 12.68 15.52
N LEU A 36 -17.14 12.15 16.42
CA LEU A 36 -17.51 11.06 17.34
C LEU A 36 -18.72 11.44 18.21
N ASP A 37 -19.68 10.52 18.36
CA ASP A 37 -20.86 10.67 19.20
C ASP A 37 -20.49 10.89 20.69
N LYS A 38 -21.31 11.69 21.40
CA LYS A 38 -21.15 12.04 22.82
C LYS A 38 -21.23 10.83 23.76
N ALA A 39 -22.04 9.82 23.44
CA ALA A 39 -22.11 8.57 24.20
C ALA A 39 -20.83 7.75 24.03
N THR A 40 -20.32 7.65 22.80
CA THR A 40 -19.03 7.01 22.47
C THR A 40 -17.87 7.68 23.23
N LYS A 41 -17.80 9.02 23.25
CA LYS A 41 -16.78 9.75 24.04
C LYS A 41 -16.86 9.48 25.55
N ARG A 42 -18.07 9.34 26.11
CA ARG A 42 -18.27 9.00 27.53
C ARG A 42 -17.81 7.58 27.85
N LYS A 43 -18.17 6.62 26.99
CA LYS A 43 -17.75 5.23 27.11
C LYS A 43 -16.23 5.10 27.07
N MET A 44 -15.57 5.75 26.11
CA MET A 44 -14.10 5.77 26.01
C MET A 44 -13.42 6.36 27.25
N LYS A 45 -13.99 7.43 27.83
CA LYS A 45 -13.46 8.04 29.06
C LYS A 45 -13.62 7.11 30.28
N GLN A 46 -14.68 6.28 30.31
CA GLN A 46 -14.85 5.25 31.33
C GLN A 46 -13.86 4.10 31.12
N THR A 47 -13.73 3.59 29.89
CA THR A 47 -12.77 2.54 29.55
C THR A 47 -11.33 2.96 29.87
N LEU A 48 -10.93 4.20 29.58
CA LEU A 48 -9.60 4.71 29.95
C LEU A 48 -9.39 4.75 31.48
N LYS A 49 -10.45 4.91 32.29
CA LYS A 49 -10.35 4.86 33.75
C LYS A 49 -10.27 3.43 34.27
N GLU A 50 -11.01 2.51 33.65
CA GLU A 50 -11.13 1.09 34.04
C GLU A 50 -9.98 0.21 33.51
N LEU A 51 -9.21 0.70 32.53
CA LEU A 51 -8.07 0.01 31.96
C LEU A 51 -7.03 -0.39 33.04
N ASP A 52 -6.31 -1.49 32.83
CA ASP A 52 -5.17 -1.84 33.68
C ASP A 52 -4.03 -0.82 33.51
N ASN A 53 -3.17 -0.69 34.53
CA ASN A 53 -2.08 0.29 34.56
C ASN A 53 -1.12 0.11 33.39
N ALA A 54 -0.79 -1.14 33.03
CA ALA A 54 0.10 -1.47 31.91
C ALA A 54 -0.42 -0.92 30.56
N TYR A 55 -1.71 -1.12 30.26
CA TYR A 55 -2.31 -0.61 29.01
C TYR A 55 -2.44 0.91 28.99
N LYS A 56 -2.62 1.57 30.15
CA LYS A 56 -2.64 3.04 30.22
C LYS A 56 -1.26 3.62 29.95
N GLN A 57 -0.22 3.00 30.51
CA GLN A 57 1.17 3.40 30.28
C GLN A 57 1.51 3.20 28.81
N TRP A 58 1.21 2.03 28.24
CA TRP A 58 1.42 1.77 26.82
C TRP A 58 0.76 2.85 25.93
N LEU A 59 -0.52 3.16 26.18
CA LEU A 59 -1.28 4.09 25.34
C LEU A 59 -0.88 5.56 25.51
N ASN A 60 -0.51 5.99 26.72
CA ASN A 60 -0.26 7.40 27.03
C ASN A 60 1.23 7.76 27.14
N GLU A 61 2.12 6.78 27.18
CA GLU A 61 3.56 6.97 27.29
C GLU A 61 4.27 6.30 26.11
N ASP A 62 4.16 4.98 25.97
CA ASP A 62 4.95 4.24 24.98
C ASP A 62 4.63 4.64 23.55
N VAL A 63 3.35 4.65 23.14
CA VAL A 63 2.95 4.87 21.74
C VAL A 63 2.34 6.24 21.47
N VAL A 64 2.38 7.15 22.43
CA VAL A 64 1.64 8.43 22.40
C VAL A 64 1.86 9.28 21.14
N TYR A 65 3.06 9.23 20.56
CA TYR A 65 3.42 10.01 19.38
C TYR A 65 3.25 9.27 18.05
N ILE A 66 3.11 7.94 18.09
CA ILE A 66 3.06 7.10 16.89
C ILE A 66 1.69 6.42 16.69
N ILE A 67 0.81 6.46 17.70
CA ILE A 67 -0.57 6.00 17.59
C ILE A 67 -1.44 7.09 16.95
N THR A 68 -2.16 6.71 15.90
CA THR A 68 -3.08 7.62 15.21
C THR A 68 -4.37 7.80 16.02
N PRO A 69 -5.12 8.90 15.80
CA PRO A 69 -6.41 9.11 16.47
C PRO A 69 -7.38 7.94 16.25
N GLU A 70 -7.40 7.35 15.05
CA GLU A 70 -8.26 6.23 14.69
C GLU A 70 -7.88 4.96 15.47
N GLU A 71 -6.59 4.63 15.52
CA GLU A 71 -6.06 3.48 16.27
C GLU A 71 -6.32 3.62 17.77
N ARG A 72 -6.10 4.82 18.33
CA ARG A 72 -6.40 5.12 19.73
C ARG A 72 -7.87 4.93 20.03
N ASN A 73 -8.75 5.35 19.12
CA ASN A 73 -10.19 5.15 19.26
C ASN A 73 -10.56 3.67 19.21
N ALA A 74 -9.98 2.90 18.29
CA ALA A 74 -10.21 1.46 18.16
C ALA A 74 -9.77 0.71 19.44
N PHE A 75 -8.56 0.99 19.95
CA PHE A 75 -8.03 0.38 21.16
C PHE A 75 -8.95 0.59 22.38
N LEU A 76 -9.51 1.78 22.53
CA LEU A 76 -10.43 2.13 23.63
C LEU A 76 -11.83 1.51 23.48
N GLN A 77 -12.15 0.90 22.34
CA GLN A 77 -13.42 0.19 22.14
C GLN A 77 -13.33 -1.31 22.41
N LEU A 78 -12.11 -1.86 22.52
CA LEU A 78 -11.86 -3.27 22.84
C LEU A 78 -12.37 -3.59 24.25
N GLN A 79 -12.96 -4.78 24.43
CA GLN A 79 -13.62 -5.15 25.67
C GLN A 79 -12.72 -6.02 26.54
N THR A 80 -12.00 -6.96 25.94
CA THR A 80 -11.17 -7.93 26.68
C THR A 80 -9.68 -7.56 26.69
N ASN A 81 -8.91 -8.16 27.60
CA ASN A 81 -7.47 -7.95 27.65
C ASN A 81 -6.78 -8.69 26.50
N GLU A 82 -7.28 -9.87 26.11
CA GLU A 82 -6.77 -10.65 24.98
C GLU A 82 -6.88 -9.87 23.66
N GLU A 83 -7.99 -9.15 23.44
CA GLU A 83 -8.16 -8.26 22.29
C GLU A 83 -7.13 -7.12 22.30
N ARG A 84 -6.81 -6.57 23.48
CA ARG A 84 -5.82 -5.49 23.62
C ARG A 84 -4.40 -5.98 23.39
N GLU A 85 -4.02 -7.14 23.91
CA GLU A 85 -2.73 -7.76 23.65
C GLU A 85 -2.54 -8.03 22.15
N GLN A 86 -3.56 -8.58 21.49
CA GLN A 86 -3.54 -8.78 20.05
C GLN A 86 -3.42 -7.47 19.28
N PHE A 87 -4.13 -6.42 19.71
CA PHE A 87 -3.99 -5.09 19.11
C PHE A 87 -2.56 -4.56 19.24
N ILE A 88 -1.93 -4.71 20.41
CA ILE A 88 -0.55 -4.26 20.64
C ILE A 88 0.44 -5.05 19.78
N GLU A 89 0.27 -6.37 19.67
CA GLU A 89 1.10 -7.22 18.81
C GLU A 89 1.01 -6.78 17.33
N GLN A 90 -0.22 -6.61 16.82
CA GLN A 90 -0.45 -6.11 15.46
C GLN A 90 0.02 -4.66 15.29
N PHE A 91 -0.09 -3.83 16.34
CA PHE A 91 0.34 -2.44 16.33
C PHE A 91 1.81 -2.34 15.91
N TRP A 92 2.65 -3.20 16.48
CA TRP A 92 4.07 -3.27 16.20
C TRP A 92 4.36 -4.00 14.89
N LEU A 93 3.74 -5.16 14.63
CA LEU A 93 4.00 -5.97 13.42
C LEU A 93 3.86 -5.18 12.12
N ARG A 94 2.80 -4.37 11.99
CA ARG A 94 2.56 -3.56 10.79
C ARG A 94 3.55 -2.42 10.56
N ARG A 95 4.29 -2.02 11.59
CA ARG A 95 5.33 -0.97 11.51
C ARG A 95 6.73 -1.57 11.33
N SER A 96 6.86 -2.90 11.42
CA SER A 96 8.12 -3.61 11.21
C SER A 96 8.57 -3.53 9.76
N SER A 97 9.87 -3.30 9.53
CA SER A 97 10.44 -3.36 8.18
C SER A 97 10.65 -4.80 7.72
N ASN A 98 10.73 -5.74 8.67
CA ASN A 98 10.90 -7.16 8.42
C ASN A 98 10.00 -8.02 9.33
N PRO A 99 8.73 -8.20 8.96
CA PRO A 99 7.74 -8.91 9.78
C PRO A 99 8.05 -10.40 10.02
N ASP A 100 8.98 -10.98 9.25
CA ASP A 100 9.36 -12.40 9.35
C ASP A 100 10.39 -12.67 10.47
N LEU A 101 10.97 -11.63 11.08
CA LEU A 101 11.87 -11.77 12.22
C LEU A 101 11.08 -11.99 13.53
N PRO A 102 11.58 -12.83 14.45
CA PRO A 102 10.95 -13.06 15.75
C PRO A 102 10.91 -11.77 16.60
N ASP A 103 11.88 -10.89 16.41
CA ASP A 103 11.97 -9.60 17.09
C ASP A 103 11.54 -8.48 16.14
N ASN A 104 10.68 -7.59 16.64
CA ASN A 104 10.15 -6.48 15.87
C ASN A 104 11.14 -5.32 15.86
N ASP A 105 11.84 -5.15 14.75
CA ASP A 105 12.85 -4.10 14.52
C ASP A 105 12.36 -2.69 14.87
N PHE A 106 11.14 -2.33 14.45
CA PHE A 106 10.57 -1.02 14.71
C PHE A 106 10.28 -0.81 16.19
N LYS A 107 9.74 -1.83 16.88
CA LYS A 107 9.47 -1.78 18.33
C LYS A 107 10.75 -1.55 19.10
N GLU A 108 11.80 -2.32 18.82
CA GLU A 108 13.10 -2.17 19.48
C GLU A 108 13.67 -0.78 19.27
N GLU A 109 13.67 -0.31 18.02
CA GLU A 109 14.14 1.00 17.65
C GLU A 109 13.35 2.11 18.35
N HIS A 110 12.03 1.99 18.42
CA HIS A 110 11.16 2.94 19.10
C HIS A 110 11.45 3.04 20.60
N TYR A 111 11.56 1.92 21.30
CA TYR A 111 11.93 1.93 22.73
C TYR A 111 13.36 2.43 22.94
N ARG A 112 14.29 2.13 22.03
CA ARG A 112 15.65 2.69 22.03
C ARG A 112 15.61 4.23 21.94
N ARG A 113 14.76 4.79 21.08
CA ARG A 113 14.59 6.24 20.94
C ARG A 113 13.97 6.88 22.18
N ILE A 114 13.00 6.23 22.82
CA ILE A 114 12.45 6.69 24.11
C ILE A 114 13.54 6.73 25.19
N ALA A 115 14.33 5.67 25.31
CA ALA A 115 15.43 5.62 26.26
C ALA A 115 16.46 6.71 26.00
N TYR A 116 16.89 6.86 24.74
CA TYR A 116 17.81 7.92 24.32
C TYR A 116 17.26 9.31 24.66
N ALA A 117 16.00 9.59 24.31
CA ALA A 117 15.35 10.86 24.59
C ALA A 117 15.32 11.17 26.09
N ASN A 118 15.01 10.18 26.93
CA ASN A 118 15.00 10.34 28.38
C ASN A 118 16.38 10.60 28.97
N GLU A 119 17.43 10.03 28.40
CA GLU A 119 18.81 10.23 28.85
C GLU A 119 19.36 11.60 28.40
N HIS A 120 19.06 12.03 27.18
CA HIS A 120 19.73 13.17 26.55
C HIS A 120 18.93 14.48 26.61
N PHE A 121 17.60 14.41 26.71
CA PHE A 121 16.74 15.62 26.60
C PHE A 121 15.98 15.96 27.87
N ALA A 122 16.14 15.22 28.97
CA ALA A 122 15.44 15.51 30.22
C ALA A 122 15.81 16.91 30.79
N SER A 123 14.80 17.67 31.20
CA SER A 123 14.92 19.07 31.62
C SER A 123 13.90 19.43 32.71
N GLY A 124 13.89 18.65 33.81
CA GLY A 124 12.87 18.75 34.86
C GLY A 124 11.56 18.02 34.53
N ILE A 125 11.31 17.75 33.25
CA ILE A 125 10.36 16.76 32.74
C ILE A 125 11.11 15.57 32.09
N PRO A 126 10.52 14.36 32.04
CA PRO A 126 11.10 13.24 31.30
C PRO A 126 11.37 13.63 29.84
N GLY A 127 12.53 13.22 29.31
CA GLY A 127 12.97 13.65 27.99
C GLY A 127 12.00 13.28 26.86
N TRP A 128 11.28 12.16 26.94
CA TRP A 128 10.24 11.81 25.97
C TRP A 128 9.10 12.85 25.89
N LYS A 129 8.87 13.66 26.93
CA LYS A 129 7.85 14.73 26.95
C LYS A 129 8.33 16.05 26.35
N THR A 130 9.62 16.20 26.13
CA THR A 130 10.21 17.42 25.56
C THR A 130 10.04 17.44 24.05
N ASP A 131 10.08 18.62 23.44
CA ASP A 131 9.92 18.72 21.99
C ASP A 131 11.06 18.03 21.22
N ARG A 132 12.31 18.16 21.69
CA ARG A 132 13.46 17.42 21.15
C ARG A 132 13.25 15.91 21.26
N GLY A 133 12.82 15.42 22.42
CA GLY A 133 12.54 14.00 22.61
C GLY A 133 11.39 13.50 21.73
N ARG A 134 10.33 14.29 21.60
CA ARG A 134 9.20 13.98 20.70
C ARG A 134 9.66 13.86 19.24
N MET A 135 10.42 14.83 18.73
CA MET A 135 10.95 14.78 17.36
C MET A 135 11.86 13.58 17.15
N TYR A 136 12.76 13.31 18.11
CA TYR A 136 13.67 12.17 18.05
C TYR A 136 12.94 10.81 18.06
N ILE A 137 11.88 10.68 18.85
CA ILE A 137 11.07 9.45 18.89
C ILE A 137 10.36 9.22 17.55
N MET A 138 9.70 10.24 17.01
CA MET A 138 8.92 10.12 15.78
C MET A 138 9.80 9.91 14.55
N TRP A 139 10.85 10.71 14.39
CA TRP A 139 11.62 10.79 13.14
C TRP A 139 13.00 10.13 13.25
N GLY A 140 13.48 9.83 14.45
CA GLY A 140 14.81 9.28 14.68
C GLY A 140 15.88 10.37 14.75
N PRO A 141 17.17 9.95 14.73
CA PRO A 141 18.28 10.88 14.81
C PRO A 141 18.33 11.79 13.57
N PRO A 142 18.56 13.11 13.74
CA PRO A 142 18.81 14.00 12.62
C PRO A 142 20.13 13.69 11.92
N ASP A 143 20.24 14.08 10.65
CA ASP A 143 21.45 13.92 9.86
C ASP A 143 22.57 14.87 10.30
N GLU A 144 22.20 16.05 10.81
CA GLU A 144 23.11 17.08 11.30
C GLU A 144 22.47 17.86 12.44
N ILE A 145 23.26 18.16 13.47
CA ILE A 145 22.87 18.98 14.61
C ILE A 145 23.86 20.15 14.68
N ASP A 146 23.35 21.36 14.64
CA ASP A 146 24.08 22.57 14.96
C ASP A 146 23.61 23.04 16.34
N SER A 147 24.49 23.02 17.34
CA SER A 147 24.13 23.20 18.75
C SER A 147 24.88 24.38 19.37
N HIS A 148 24.12 25.27 20.00
CA HIS A 148 24.60 26.48 20.66
C HIS A 148 24.12 26.50 22.13
N PRO A 149 24.67 25.62 23.01
CA PRO A 149 24.10 25.37 24.33
C PRO A 149 24.24 26.53 25.33
N THR A 150 25.11 27.49 25.04
CA THR A 150 25.29 28.71 25.84
C THR A 150 24.65 29.94 25.21
N GLY A 151 24.12 29.82 23.99
CA GLY A 151 23.88 30.98 23.13
C GLY A 151 25.15 31.82 22.95
N GLY A 152 24.98 33.14 22.90
CA GLY A 152 26.08 34.11 22.84
C GLY A 152 26.09 34.91 21.53
N THR A 153 27.25 35.47 21.18
CA THR A 153 27.38 36.26 19.95
C THR A 153 27.10 35.40 18.73
N TYR A 154 26.15 35.84 17.90
CA TYR A 154 25.69 35.17 16.70
C TYR A 154 25.70 36.15 15.54
N ASP A 155 26.51 35.85 14.53
CA ASP A 155 26.52 36.55 13.26
C ASP A 155 25.44 35.95 12.36
N ARG A 156 24.35 36.69 12.17
CA ARG A 156 23.20 36.22 11.40
C ARG A 156 23.62 36.02 9.94
N PRO A 157 23.15 34.94 9.28
CA PRO A 157 23.29 34.83 7.83
C PRO A 157 22.52 35.96 7.13
N MET A 158 22.87 36.22 5.87
CA MET A 158 22.22 37.29 5.08
C MET A 158 20.70 37.07 4.93
N GLU A 159 20.29 35.79 4.89
CA GLU A 159 18.90 35.33 4.84
C GLU A 159 18.10 35.71 6.10
N GLU A 160 18.76 35.85 7.25
CA GLU A 160 18.19 36.36 8.50
C GLU A 160 18.44 37.87 8.68
N GLY A 161 18.79 38.60 7.62
CA GLY A 161 19.03 40.06 7.66
C GLY A 161 20.45 40.50 8.02
N GLY A 162 21.37 39.55 8.25
CA GLY A 162 22.77 39.83 8.57
C GLY A 162 22.98 40.58 9.91
N GLY A 163 24.21 41.03 10.14
CA GLY A 163 24.62 41.69 11.38
C GLY A 163 24.85 40.71 12.53
N SER A 164 25.16 41.24 13.71
CA SER A 164 25.52 40.44 14.89
C SER A 164 24.54 40.68 16.03
N THR A 165 24.19 39.64 16.78
CA THR A 165 23.34 39.72 17.98
C THR A 165 23.81 38.78 19.07
N SER A 166 23.15 38.82 20.23
CA SER A 166 23.28 37.79 21.24
C SER A 166 22.07 36.86 21.18
N THR A 167 22.29 35.56 21.28
CA THR A 167 21.22 34.56 21.30
C THR A 167 21.06 33.88 22.65
N TYR A 168 19.86 33.37 22.92
CA TYR A 168 19.61 32.34 23.93
C TYR A 168 20.20 31.00 23.47
N PRO A 169 20.31 29.96 24.32
CA PRO A 169 20.63 28.62 23.86
C PRO A 169 19.66 28.12 22.79
N TRP A 170 20.19 27.54 21.71
CA TRP A 170 19.38 27.00 20.60
C TRP A 170 20.10 25.86 19.87
N GLU A 171 19.33 25.04 19.15
CA GLU A 171 19.84 23.99 18.28
C GLU A 171 19.02 23.91 17.00
N THR A 172 19.66 23.61 15.88
CA THR A 172 18.96 23.21 14.64
C THR A 172 19.27 21.78 14.28
N TRP A 173 18.22 21.02 13.98
CA TRP A 173 18.29 19.64 13.54
C TRP A 173 17.92 19.59 12.06
N ARG A 174 18.84 19.09 11.23
CA ARG A 174 18.62 18.93 9.79
C ARG A 174 18.36 17.46 9.46
N TYR A 175 17.27 17.24 8.73
CA TYR A 175 16.94 15.96 8.10
C TYR A 175 17.01 16.14 6.59
N ARG A 176 17.81 15.32 5.91
CA ARG A 176 17.94 15.34 4.45
C ARG A 176 16.63 14.94 3.79
N TYR A 177 15.91 14.00 4.39
CA TYR A 177 14.62 13.52 3.93
C TYR A 177 13.76 13.02 5.09
N LEU A 178 12.50 13.45 5.14
CA LEU A 178 11.47 12.90 6.02
C LEU A 178 10.29 12.40 5.18
N GLU A 179 9.93 11.13 5.36
CA GLU A 179 8.82 10.48 4.65
C GLU A 179 7.49 11.21 4.93
N GLY A 180 6.77 11.58 3.86
CA GLY A 180 5.52 12.34 3.95
C GLY A 180 5.67 13.86 4.17
N ILE A 181 6.90 14.37 4.32
CA ILE A 181 7.16 15.80 4.52
C ILE A 181 7.96 16.40 3.36
N GLY A 182 9.14 15.87 3.06
CA GLY A 182 9.99 16.38 1.98
C GLY A 182 11.49 16.28 2.27
N GLU A 183 12.27 16.99 1.45
CA GLU A 183 13.73 17.05 1.53
C GLU A 183 14.21 18.31 2.28
N ASN A 184 15.40 18.23 2.89
CA ASN A 184 16.08 19.33 3.59
C ASN A 184 15.22 20.02 4.66
N ILE A 185 14.66 19.22 5.56
CA ILE A 185 13.84 19.71 6.67
C ILE A 185 14.75 20.19 7.80
N ILE A 186 14.54 21.43 8.25
CA ILE A 186 15.26 22.03 9.38
C ILE A 186 14.25 22.29 10.50
N LEU A 187 14.54 21.76 11.69
CA LEU A 187 13.78 22.00 12.91
C LEU A 187 14.65 22.82 13.87
N GLU A 188 14.15 23.96 14.32
CA GLU A 188 14.87 24.83 15.26
C GLU A 188 14.25 24.73 16.66
N PHE A 189 15.10 24.57 17.67
CA PHE A 189 14.71 24.52 19.06
C PHE A 189 15.44 25.60 19.85
N VAL A 190 14.75 26.27 20.77
CA VAL A 190 15.29 27.38 21.56
C VAL A 190 14.95 27.16 23.03
N ASP A 191 15.84 27.60 23.93
CA ASP A 191 15.59 27.68 25.38
C ASP A 191 15.83 29.12 25.88
N PRO A 192 14.83 30.00 25.79
CA PRO A 192 14.95 31.39 26.29
C PRO A 192 15.11 31.48 27.82
N SER A 193 14.74 30.40 28.53
CA SER A 193 14.72 30.35 30.00
C SER A 193 16.06 29.93 30.61
N GLY A 194 16.93 29.30 29.83
CA GLY A 194 18.17 28.66 30.30
C GLY A 194 17.91 27.46 31.21
N SER A 195 16.73 26.83 31.14
CA SER A 195 16.35 25.69 31.97
C SER A 195 16.85 24.34 31.43
N GLY A 196 17.32 24.31 30.18
CA GLY A 196 17.61 23.10 29.40
C GLY A 196 16.40 22.53 28.68
N GLU A 197 15.21 23.13 28.82
CA GLU A 197 13.99 22.76 28.09
C GLU A 197 13.94 23.49 26.74
N TYR A 198 14.49 22.85 25.72
CA TYR A 198 14.44 23.36 24.35
C TYR A 198 13.08 23.04 23.72
N HIS A 199 12.29 24.07 23.40
CA HIS A 199 11.03 23.92 22.70
C HIS A 199 11.20 24.13 21.20
N LEU A 200 10.39 23.45 20.39
CA LEU A 200 10.39 23.58 18.94
C LEU A 200 9.75 24.93 18.58
N THR A 201 10.50 25.80 17.92
CA THR A 201 9.98 27.10 17.50
C THR A 201 9.57 27.11 16.03
N MET A 202 8.56 27.91 15.72
CA MET A 202 8.19 28.27 14.35
C MET A 202 8.80 29.61 13.95
N ASP A 203 9.24 30.43 14.90
CA ASP A 203 9.76 31.77 14.67
C ASP A 203 11.26 31.81 14.99
N PRO A 204 12.14 31.84 13.97
CA PRO A 204 13.58 31.84 14.21
C PRO A 204 14.08 33.09 14.94
N SER A 205 13.27 34.15 15.05
CA SER A 205 13.65 35.34 15.83
C SER A 205 13.60 35.10 17.35
N GLU A 206 12.98 34.01 17.80
CA GLU A 206 12.87 33.69 19.23
C GLU A 206 14.23 33.45 19.89
N LYS A 207 15.24 33.00 19.12
CA LYS A 207 16.61 32.86 19.64
C LYS A 207 17.30 34.20 19.89
N ASP A 208 16.83 35.31 19.33
CA ASP A 208 17.47 36.64 19.45
C ASP A 208 17.20 37.28 20.82
N ALA A 209 18.16 37.18 21.73
CA ALA A 209 18.05 37.73 23.09
C ALA A 209 18.02 39.26 23.13
N LEU A 210 18.43 39.92 22.05
CA LEU A 210 18.39 41.37 21.94
C LEU A 210 17.18 41.86 21.13
N LEU A 211 16.26 40.98 20.72
CA LEU A 211 15.14 41.32 19.84
C LEU A 211 14.35 42.55 20.33
N HIS A 212 14.09 42.66 21.62
CA HIS A 212 13.33 43.78 22.20
C HIS A 212 14.20 44.91 22.77
N VAL A 213 15.53 44.80 22.70
CA VAL A 213 16.46 45.83 23.22
C VAL A 213 16.64 46.93 22.16
N PRO A 214 16.27 48.19 22.45
CA PRO A 214 16.45 49.30 21.51
C PRO A 214 17.94 49.54 21.19
N GLY A 215 18.27 49.68 19.91
CA GLY A 215 19.63 50.03 19.46
C GLY A 215 20.68 48.92 19.57
N ALA A 216 20.32 47.72 20.02
CA ALA A 216 21.22 46.56 20.13
C ALA A 216 20.77 45.42 19.20
N GLY A 217 21.69 44.51 18.82
CA GLY A 217 21.37 43.38 17.93
C GLY A 217 20.88 43.79 16.55
N LEU A 218 21.38 44.93 16.03
CA LEU A 218 20.94 45.50 14.76
C LEU A 218 21.27 44.55 13.60
N SER A 219 20.38 44.50 12.61
CA SER A 219 20.66 43.85 11.33
C SER A 219 21.61 44.70 10.48
N LEU A 220 22.10 44.14 9.36
CA LEU A 220 22.97 44.90 8.47
C LEU A 220 22.26 46.17 7.95
N MET A 221 21.02 46.04 7.47
CA MET A 221 20.24 47.18 6.95
C MET A 221 19.89 48.20 8.04
N GLU A 222 19.60 47.76 9.26
CA GLU A 222 19.35 48.65 10.39
C GLU A 222 20.59 49.43 10.80
N SER A 223 21.76 48.77 10.82
CA SER A 223 23.04 49.42 11.13
C SER A 223 23.42 50.47 10.09
N MET A 224 22.97 50.30 8.85
CA MET A 224 23.15 51.25 7.74
C MET A 224 22.06 52.33 7.69
N GLY A 225 21.06 52.30 8.59
CA GLY A 225 19.95 53.25 8.60
C GLY A 225 18.96 53.09 7.44
N MET A 226 18.96 51.95 6.76
CA MET A 226 18.08 51.65 5.62
C MET A 226 16.75 50.99 6.05
N ALA A 227 16.68 50.50 7.29
CA ALA A 227 15.49 49.92 7.90
C ALA A 227 15.44 50.28 9.40
N SER A 228 14.25 50.24 10.01
CA SER A 228 14.09 50.40 11.45
C SER A 228 13.80 49.05 12.11
N LYS A 229 14.40 48.81 13.28
CA LYS A 229 14.10 47.62 14.09
C LYS A 229 12.63 47.54 14.51
N ALA A 230 11.96 48.68 14.64
CA ALA A 230 10.53 48.73 14.94
C ALA A 230 9.68 48.08 13.84
N ASP A 231 10.16 48.10 12.59
CA ASP A 231 9.43 47.57 11.43
C ASP A 231 9.22 46.05 11.55
N ARG A 232 10.14 45.35 12.22
CA ARG A 232 10.07 43.89 12.47
C ARG A 232 8.76 43.46 13.12
N PHE A 233 8.22 44.28 14.03
CA PHE A 233 7.03 43.96 14.82
C PHE A 233 5.72 44.40 14.16
N THR A 234 5.79 45.08 13.01
CA THR A 234 4.62 45.59 12.30
C THR A 234 4.18 44.68 11.14
N ARG A 235 5.01 43.70 10.79
CA ARG A 235 4.72 42.74 9.73
C ARG A 235 3.85 41.60 10.25
N SER A 236 3.08 41.01 9.33
CA SER A 236 2.19 39.88 9.60
C SER A 236 2.66 38.62 8.88
N ASP A 237 3.98 38.38 8.88
CA ASP A 237 4.66 37.25 8.26
C ASP A 237 5.07 36.18 9.28
N GLY A 238 4.53 36.25 10.50
CA GLY A 238 4.74 35.25 11.55
C GLY A 238 6.19 35.12 12.04
N THR A 239 7.02 36.15 11.85
CA THR A 239 8.39 36.22 12.41
C THR A 239 8.81 37.66 12.67
N ASN A 240 9.69 37.88 13.66
CA ASN A 240 10.32 39.18 13.89
C ASN A 240 11.76 39.24 13.38
N LEU A 241 12.13 38.40 12.40
CA LEU A 241 13.43 38.48 11.75
C LEU A 241 13.59 39.82 10.98
N PRO A 242 14.79 40.40 10.96
CA PRO A 242 15.05 41.56 10.11
C PRO A 242 14.87 41.22 8.63
N THR A 243 14.51 42.23 7.83
CA THR A 243 14.41 42.06 6.38
C THR A 243 15.77 41.63 5.82
N ALA A 244 15.76 40.64 4.92
CA ALA A 244 16.96 40.15 4.25
C ALA A 244 17.30 40.98 3.00
N MET A 245 18.60 41.21 2.75
CA MET A 245 19.08 41.77 1.48
C MET A 245 19.03 40.68 0.40
N GLY A 246 18.00 40.70 -0.45
CA GLY A 246 17.79 39.69 -1.51
C GLY A 246 16.46 38.95 -1.44
N GLY A 247 15.60 39.26 -0.46
CA GLY A 247 14.33 38.58 -0.24
C GLY A 247 14.46 37.39 0.73
N THR A 248 13.34 36.97 1.30
CA THR A 248 13.27 35.80 2.19
C THR A 248 13.13 34.51 1.37
N PRO A 249 13.90 33.46 1.65
CA PRO A 249 13.71 32.15 1.04
C PRO A 249 12.28 31.62 1.22
N ALA A 250 11.78 30.82 0.29
CA ALA A 250 10.44 30.23 0.38
C ALA A 250 10.26 29.34 1.64
N SER A 251 11.34 28.74 2.16
CA SER A 251 11.32 27.99 3.42
C SER A 251 11.06 28.85 4.66
N MET A 252 11.28 30.16 4.59
CA MET A 252 10.99 31.12 5.67
C MET A 252 9.58 31.74 5.55
N ASP A 253 8.83 31.43 4.49
CA ASP A 253 7.44 31.85 4.35
C ASP A 253 6.58 31.30 5.50
N GLU A 254 5.65 32.13 6.00
CA GLU A 254 4.81 31.79 7.15
C GLU A 254 4.00 30.51 6.93
N PHE A 255 3.37 30.37 5.77
CA PHE A 255 2.51 29.21 5.50
C PHE A 255 3.33 27.94 5.40
N ASN A 256 4.52 27.99 4.77
CA ASN A 256 5.42 26.85 4.69
C ASN A 256 5.95 26.42 6.07
N ARG A 257 6.29 27.37 6.94
CA ARG A 257 6.70 27.08 8.32
C ARG A 257 5.57 26.48 9.16
N LEU A 258 4.36 27.03 9.05
CA LEU A 258 3.18 26.51 9.73
C LEU A 258 2.81 25.11 9.23
N GLU A 259 2.87 24.89 7.92
CA GLU A 259 2.63 23.59 7.32
C GLU A 259 3.68 22.58 7.78
N LEU A 260 4.96 22.95 7.77
CA LEU A 260 6.04 22.10 8.25
C LEU A 260 5.82 21.74 9.72
N TYR A 261 5.58 22.72 10.59
CA TYR A 261 5.32 22.50 12.02
C TYR A 261 4.11 21.58 12.25
N ALA A 262 3.04 21.76 11.48
CA ALA A 262 1.88 20.89 11.56
C ALA A 262 2.16 19.46 11.06
N LYS A 263 2.99 19.30 10.02
CA LYS A 263 3.36 17.99 9.45
C LYS A 263 4.28 17.20 10.37
N VAL A 264 5.34 17.82 10.90
CA VAL A 264 6.36 17.15 11.74
C VAL A 264 5.77 16.68 13.07
N GLN A 265 4.66 17.27 13.51
CA GLN A 265 3.95 16.89 14.72
C GLN A 265 2.92 15.77 14.53
N LYS A 266 2.53 15.45 13.30
CA LYS A 266 1.60 14.35 13.03
C LYS A 266 2.34 13.02 13.17
N PRO A 267 1.68 11.97 13.69
CA PRO A 267 2.24 10.63 13.68
C PRO A 267 2.64 10.26 12.24
N PRO A 268 3.83 9.65 12.04
CA PRO A 268 4.26 9.24 10.70
C PRO A 268 3.21 8.33 10.07
N GLU A 269 3.00 8.50 8.76
CA GLU A 269 1.99 7.73 8.05
C GLU A 269 2.35 6.25 8.11
N VAL A 270 1.40 5.46 8.61
CA VAL A 270 1.50 4.01 8.53
C VAL A 270 1.25 3.67 7.07
N LYS A 271 2.25 3.09 6.40
CA LYS A 271 2.02 2.40 5.14
C LYS A 271 0.85 1.45 5.41
N PHE A 272 -0.27 1.56 4.69
CA PHE A 272 -1.40 0.61 4.73
C PHE A 272 -2.52 0.89 5.78
N LYS A 273 -3.00 2.13 5.92
CA LYS A 273 -4.00 2.55 6.92
C LYS A 273 -5.47 2.17 6.62
N ASP A 274 -5.82 1.82 5.37
CA ASP A 274 -7.20 1.93 4.89
C ASP A 274 -7.99 0.61 4.80
N LEU A 275 -7.32 -0.55 4.75
CA LEU A 275 -7.98 -1.81 4.40
C LEU A 275 -8.35 -2.66 5.63
N GLU A 276 -7.75 -2.41 6.80
CA GLU A 276 -8.04 -3.16 8.03
C GLU A 276 -9.34 -2.71 8.73
N ALA A 277 -9.71 -1.42 8.63
CA ALA A 277 -10.94 -0.88 9.24
C ALA A 277 -12.23 -1.51 8.66
N VAL A 278 -12.16 -2.01 7.42
CA VAL A 278 -13.28 -2.71 6.78
C VAL A 278 -13.36 -4.17 7.22
N VAL A 279 -12.24 -4.79 7.61
CA VAL A 279 -12.18 -6.19 8.04
C VAL A 279 -12.75 -6.38 9.46
N THR A 280 -12.67 -5.36 10.31
CA THR A 280 -13.16 -5.39 11.70
C THR A 280 -14.63 -5.00 11.82
N SER A 281 -15.16 -4.21 10.89
CA SER A 281 -16.58 -3.87 10.84
C SER A 281 -17.32 -4.88 9.94
N ARG A 282 -18.04 -5.84 10.54
CA ARG A 282 -18.92 -6.82 9.86
C ARG A 282 -20.10 -6.17 9.07
N ILE A 283 -19.96 -4.94 8.59
CA ILE A 283 -21.00 -4.17 7.91
C ILE A 283 -20.38 -3.54 6.65
N VAL A 284 -20.16 -4.36 5.63
CA VAL A 284 -19.81 -3.86 4.29
C VAL A 284 -21.10 -3.42 3.60
N ARG A 285 -21.26 -2.12 3.38
CA ARG A 285 -22.22 -1.56 2.42
C ARG A 285 -21.47 -1.34 1.10
N ASP A 286 -22.14 -1.68 0.00
CA ASP A 286 -21.68 -1.63 -1.41
C ASP A 286 -20.70 -2.74 -1.84
N GLN A 287 -21.27 -3.94 -2.09
CA GLN A 287 -20.56 -5.18 -2.44
C GLN A 287 -20.07 -5.22 -3.89
N MET A 288 -18.76 -5.05 -4.09
CA MET A 288 -18.07 -5.52 -5.30
C MET A 288 -18.07 -7.05 -5.29
N HIS A 289 -18.56 -7.67 -6.37
CA HIS A 289 -18.56 -9.11 -6.58
C HIS A 289 -17.34 -9.51 -7.41
N PHE A 290 -16.48 -10.33 -6.83
CA PHE A 290 -15.30 -10.87 -7.50
C PHE A 290 -15.25 -12.39 -7.30
N ASN A 291 -14.66 -13.08 -8.28
CA ASN A 291 -14.34 -14.48 -8.18
C ASN A 291 -12.95 -14.64 -7.57
N TRP A 292 -12.73 -15.73 -6.86
CA TRP A 292 -11.42 -16.04 -6.31
C TRP A 292 -11.22 -17.55 -6.22
N ARG A 293 -9.97 -17.99 -6.24
CA ARG A 293 -9.56 -19.39 -6.04
C ARG A 293 -8.22 -19.45 -5.33
N THR A 294 -7.97 -20.58 -4.68
CA THR A 294 -6.68 -20.93 -4.10
C THR A 294 -6.20 -22.24 -4.68
N ASP A 295 -4.91 -22.31 -4.99
CA ASP A 295 -4.24 -23.53 -5.42
C ASP A 295 -3.14 -23.90 -4.41
N TYR A 296 -2.64 -25.13 -4.45
CA TYR A 296 -1.64 -25.63 -3.51
C TYR A 296 -0.51 -26.31 -4.26
N LEU A 297 0.73 -25.86 -4.02
CA LEU A 297 1.94 -26.44 -4.59
C LEU A 297 2.96 -26.69 -3.48
N LYS A 298 3.55 -27.90 -3.44
CA LYS A 298 4.61 -28.23 -2.48
C LYS A 298 5.86 -27.39 -2.82
N VAL A 299 6.45 -26.73 -1.83
CA VAL A 299 7.78 -26.10 -1.95
C VAL A 299 8.78 -26.93 -1.15
N THR A 300 8.45 -27.18 0.11
CA THR A 300 9.15 -28.10 1.00
C THR A 300 8.11 -28.93 1.74
N ASN A 301 8.55 -29.77 2.67
CA ASN A 301 7.64 -30.63 3.45
C ASN A 301 6.83 -29.85 4.48
N ASP A 302 7.38 -28.71 4.91
CA ASP A 302 6.77 -27.82 5.90
C ASP A 302 6.21 -26.54 5.28
N THR A 303 6.42 -26.32 3.97
CA THR A 303 5.97 -25.11 3.26
C THR A 303 5.24 -25.46 1.97
N VAL A 304 4.00 -24.97 1.88
CA VAL A 304 3.15 -25.04 0.70
C VAL A 304 2.98 -23.64 0.15
N LEU A 305 3.25 -23.46 -1.14
CA LEU A 305 2.93 -22.23 -1.83
C LEU A 305 1.42 -22.22 -2.12
N VAL A 306 0.75 -21.15 -1.71
CA VAL A 306 -0.68 -20.95 -1.90
C VAL A 306 -0.92 -19.74 -2.81
N PRO A 307 -1.03 -19.94 -4.13
CA PRO A 307 -1.49 -18.91 -5.04
C PRO A 307 -2.96 -18.56 -4.77
N ILE A 308 -3.20 -17.33 -4.33
CA ILE A 308 -4.52 -16.74 -4.18
C ILE A 308 -4.78 -15.93 -5.45
N THR A 309 -5.69 -16.40 -6.29
CA THR A 309 -6.05 -15.71 -7.54
C THR A 309 -7.41 -15.06 -7.40
N ILE A 310 -7.51 -13.81 -7.85
CA ILE A 310 -8.70 -12.97 -7.75
C ILE A 310 -9.03 -12.47 -9.16
N GLN A 311 -10.31 -12.49 -9.50
CA GLN A 311 -10.83 -12.04 -10.78
C GLN A 311 -11.98 -11.06 -10.58
N ILE A 312 -11.83 -9.87 -11.14
CA ILE A 312 -12.74 -8.75 -10.96
C ILE A 312 -13.36 -8.41 -12.33
N PRO A 313 -14.69 -8.41 -12.46
CA PRO A 313 -15.35 -7.91 -13.65
C PRO A 313 -15.06 -6.42 -13.87
N ASN A 314 -14.59 -6.05 -15.06
CA ASN A 314 -14.18 -4.66 -15.34
C ASN A 314 -15.35 -3.67 -15.25
N ASN A 315 -16.59 -4.12 -15.46
CA ASN A 315 -17.79 -3.31 -15.30
C ASN A 315 -18.11 -2.90 -13.85
N GLN A 316 -17.41 -3.47 -12.85
CA GLN A 316 -17.53 -3.09 -11.45
C GLN A 316 -16.42 -2.13 -10.99
N LEU A 317 -15.47 -1.82 -11.87
CA LEU A 317 -14.38 -0.89 -11.60
C LEU A 317 -14.72 0.51 -12.12
N SER A 318 -14.29 1.53 -11.39
CA SER A 318 -14.46 2.91 -11.81
C SER A 318 -13.18 3.43 -12.44
N PHE A 319 -13.26 3.79 -13.71
CA PHE A 319 -12.12 4.27 -14.49
C PHE A 319 -12.13 5.80 -14.57
N GLN A 320 -10.96 6.40 -14.35
CA GLN A 320 -10.71 7.80 -14.65
C GLN A 320 -9.96 7.93 -15.98
N ALA A 321 -10.45 8.82 -16.85
CA ALA A 321 -9.76 9.13 -18.10
C ALA A 321 -8.73 10.23 -17.86
N LYS A 322 -7.46 9.96 -18.17
CA LYS A 322 -6.38 10.93 -18.16
C LYS A 322 -5.43 10.64 -19.32
N ASP A 323 -5.10 11.67 -20.10
CA ASP A 323 -4.13 11.58 -21.21
C ASP A 323 -4.42 10.46 -22.25
N GLY A 324 -5.70 10.17 -22.51
CA GLY A 324 -6.13 9.12 -23.47
C GLY A 324 -6.04 7.69 -22.94
N ILE A 325 -5.87 7.53 -21.62
CA ILE A 325 -5.86 6.27 -20.90
C ILE A 325 -6.92 6.31 -19.80
N HIS A 326 -7.73 5.25 -19.73
CA HIS A 326 -8.63 4.99 -18.63
C HIS A 326 -7.93 4.12 -17.58
N SER A 327 -7.67 4.68 -16.40
CA SER A 327 -7.02 3.98 -15.28
C SER A 327 -8.02 3.70 -14.17
N ALA A 328 -8.00 2.48 -13.63
CA ALA A 328 -8.70 2.11 -12.41
C ALA A 328 -7.72 1.54 -11.39
N VAL A 329 -7.83 1.97 -10.13
CA VAL A 329 -6.95 1.52 -9.05
C VAL A 329 -7.75 0.71 -8.04
N VAL A 330 -7.32 -0.52 -7.79
CA VAL A 330 -7.93 -1.42 -6.81
C VAL A 330 -6.92 -1.76 -5.74
N ASN A 331 -7.27 -1.48 -4.49
CA ASN A 331 -6.50 -1.88 -3.33
C ASN A 331 -6.98 -3.26 -2.87
N ILE A 332 -6.06 -4.22 -2.81
CA ILE A 332 -6.33 -5.60 -2.44
C ILE A 332 -5.63 -5.88 -1.12
N PHE A 333 -6.39 -6.27 -0.11
CA PHE A 333 -5.91 -6.71 1.20
C PHE A 333 -6.25 -8.18 1.42
N GLY A 334 -5.29 -8.96 1.88
CA GLY A 334 -5.51 -10.30 2.35
C GLY A 334 -4.96 -10.47 3.75
N ARG A 335 -5.72 -11.12 4.63
CA ARG A 335 -5.30 -11.52 5.96
C ARG A 335 -5.57 -13.00 6.18
N ILE A 336 -4.54 -13.71 6.57
CA ILE A 336 -4.56 -15.13 6.84
C ILE A 336 -4.38 -15.31 8.35
N THR A 337 -5.38 -15.90 8.99
CA THR A 337 -5.41 -16.13 10.43
C THR A 337 -5.50 -17.61 10.74
N THR A 338 -4.92 -18.07 11.84
CA THR A 338 -5.21 -19.40 12.38
C THR A 338 -6.66 -19.46 12.86
N LEU A 339 -7.17 -20.66 13.12
CA LEU A 339 -8.49 -20.84 13.74
C LEU A 339 -8.59 -20.21 15.15
N THR A 340 -7.45 -20.01 15.83
CA THR A 340 -7.37 -19.34 17.14
C THR A 340 -7.37 -17.81 17.03
N GLY A 341 -7.40 -17.26 15.80
CA GLY A 341 -7.42 -15.82 15.54
C GLY A 341 -6.06 -15.17 15.41
N ARG A 342 -4.95 -15.91 15.56
CA ARG A 342 -3.59 -15.39 15.35
C ARG A 342 -3.38 -15.07 13.88
N VAL A 343 -2.96 -13.85 13.56
CA VAL A 343 -2.57 -13.48 12.19
C VAL A 343 -1.27 -14.17 11.85
N VAL A 344 -1.28 -14.91 10.74
CA VAL A 344 -0.13 -15.65 10.21
C VAL A 344 0.56 -14.81 9.16
N GLN A 345 -0.22 -14.20 8.28
CA GLN A 345 0.29 -13.38 7.21
C GLN A 345 -0.76 -12.38 6.75
N THR A 346 -0.30 -11.21 6.32
CA THR A 346 -1.10 -10.20 5.63
C THR A 346 -0.40 -9.81 4.34
N PHE A 347 -1.17 -9.35 3.35
CA PHE A 347 -0.64 -8.73 2.15
C PHE A 347 -1.56 -7.60 1.72
N GLU A 348 -0.96 -6.54 1.19
CA GLU A 348 -1.66 -5.41 0.63
C GLU A 348 -0.97 -5.01 -0.67
N ASP A 349 -1.70 -5.03 -1.77
CA ASP A 349 -1.20 -4.61 -3.08
C ASP A 349 -2.20 -3.64 -3.73
N SER A 350 -1.70 -2.56 -4.32
CA SER A 350 -2.50 -1.64 -5.15
C SER A 350 -2.29 -1.99 -6.62
N VAL A 351 -3.35 -2.43 -7.29
CA VAL A 351 -3.31 -2.87 -8.69
C VAL A 351 -3.87 -1.76 -9.55
N ASN A 352 -3.04 -1.22 -10.44
CA ASN A 352 -3.48 -0.28 -11.47
C ASN A 352 -3.87 -1.04 -12.75
N HIS A 353 -5.04 -0.72 -13.29
CA HIS A 353 -5.53 -1.26 -14.56
C HIS A 353 -5.71 -0.13 -15.57
N ASP A 354 -4.71 0.01 -16.44
CA ASP A 354 -4.67 1.03 -17.50
C ASP A 354 -5.20 0.47 -18.81
N ILE A 355 -6.20 1.13 -19.39
CA ILE A 355 -6.83 0.77 -20.66
C ILE A 355 -6.78 1.97 -21.61
N PRO A 356 -6.17 1.86 -22.80
CA PRO A 356 -6.25 2.92 -23.81
C PRO A 356 -7.70 3.21 -24.24
N ASP A 357 -8.03 4.47 -24.51
CA ASP A 357 -9.38 4.90 -24.91
C ASP A 357 -9.97 4.08 -26.07
N SER A 358 -9.14 3.71 -27.04
CA SER A 358 -9.54 2.92 -28.21
C SER A 358 -10.06 1.52 -27.86
N LEU A 359 -9.63 0.96 -26.73
CA LEU A 359 -9.98 -0.39 -26.27
C LEU A 359 -10.99 -0.39 -25.13
N PHE A 360 -11.31 0.77 -24.55
CA PHE A 360 -12.12 0.89 -23.33
C PHE A 360 -13.46 0.13 -23.42
N GLN A 361 -14.23 0.37 -24.49
CA GLN A 361 -15.55 -0.28 -24.67
C GLN A 361 -15.47 -1.81 -24.81
N GLN A 362 -14.38 -2.34 -25.36
CA GLN A 362 -14.16 -3.78 -25.45
C GLN A 362 -13.70 -4.34 -24.10
N SER A 363 -12.79 -3.66 -23.42
CA SER A 363 -12.24 -4.05 -22.13
C SER A 363 -13.27 -4.03 -21.00
N MET A 364 -14.32 -3.20 -21.09
CA MET A 364 -15.45 -3.22 -20.13
C MET A 364 -16.21 -4.55 -20.11
N LYS A 365 -16.11 -5.36 -21.17
CA LYS A 365 -16.70 -6.71 -21.25
C LYS A 365 -15.76 -7.80 -20.74
N LEU A 366 -14.51 -7.45 -20.43
CA LEU A 366 -13.49 -8.38 -19.95
C LEU A 366 -13.43 -8.36 -18.42
N GLN A 367 -12.53 -9.18 -17.89
CA GLN A 367 -12.27 -9.31 -16.46
C GLN A 367 -10.79 -9.05 -16.21
N SER A 368 -10.48 -8.36 -15.12
CA SER A 368 -9.13 -8.20 -14.60
C SER A 368 -8.78 -9.36 -13.66
N ILE A 369 -7.53 -9.81 -13.69
CA ILE A 369 -7.07 -10.93 -12.87
C ILE A 369 -5.80 -10.56 -12.13
N TYR A 370 -5.77 -10.89 -10.85
CA TYR A 370 -4.65 -10.67 -9.94
C TYR A 370 -4.30 -11.97 -9.21
N GLN A 371 -3.02 -12.16 -8.90
CA GLN A 371 -2.58 -13.31 -8.11
C GLN A 371 -1.46 -12.93 -7.15
N LYS A 372 -1.58 -13.39 -5.90
CA LYS A 372 -0.52 -13.37 -4.89
C LYS A 372 -0.19 -14.79 -4.46
N ALA A 373 1.07 -15.18 -4.53
CA ALA A 373 1.51 -16.46 -3.99
C ALA A 373 2.01 -16.28 -2.56
N VAL A 374 1.44 -17.05 -1.63
CA VAL A 374 1.71 -16.92 -0.20
C VAL A 374 2.26 -18.25 0.34
N PRO A 375 3.48 -18.31 0.89
CA PRO A 375 4.03 -19.53 1.47
C PRO A 375 3.42 -19.77 2.86
N LEU A 376 2.76 -20.90 3.06
CA LEU A 376 2.12 -21.26 4.33
C LEU A 376 2.54 -22.66 4.77
N ARG A 377 2.56 -22.90 6.09
CA ARG A 377 2.70 -24.26 6.61
C ARG A 377 1.40 -25.05 6.41
N PRO A 378 1.46 -26.40 6.34
CA PRO A 378 0.26 -27.23 6.40
C PRO A 378 -0.59 -26.93 7.64
N GLY A 379 -1.89 -26.74 7.46
CA GLY A 379 -2.77 -26.34 8.55
C GLY A 379 -4.10 -25.74 8.12
N LEU A 380 -4.95 -25.48 9.11
CA LEU A 380 -6.24 -24.81 8.90
C LEU A 380 -6.15 -23.33 9.25
N TYR A 381 -6.53 -22.51 8.27
CA TYR A 381 -6.52 -21.06 8.36
C TYR A 381 -7.86 -20.49 7.94
N ARG A 382 -8.03 -19.19 8.20
CA ARG A 382 -9.11 -18.35 7.73
C ARG A 382 -8.50 -17.23 6.91
N LEU A 383 -8.93 -17.14 5.66
CA LEU A 383 -8.55 -16.10 4.71
C LEU A 383 -9.65 -15.04 4.67
N ASP A 384 -9.29 -13.82 5.04
CA ASP A 384 -10.07 -12.60 4.85
C ASP A 384 -9.47 -11.86 3.66
N LEU A 385 -10.19 -11.76 2.53
CA LEU A 385 -9.81 -10.91 1.40
C LEU A 385 -10.74 -9.72 1.33
N VAL A 386 -10.19 -8.53 1.10
CA VAL A 386 -10.91 -7.28 0.91
C VAL A 386 -10.35 -6.56 -0.31
N LEU A 387 -11.23 -6.15 -1.20
CA LEU A 387 -10.91 -5.36 -2.39
C LEU A 387 -11.64 -4.03 -2.29
N LYS A 388 -10.94 -2.92 -2.51
CA LYS A 388 -11.52 -1.57 -2.53
C LYS A 388 -11.17 -0.90 -3.84
N ASP A 389 -12.17 -0.53 -4.63
CA ASP A 389 -11.97 0.40 -5.74
C ASP A 389 -11.71 1.79 -5.14
N VAL A 390 -10.54 2.36 -5.45
CA VAL A 390 -10.11 3.65 -4.88
C VAL A 390 -11.05 4.77 -5.31
N GLN A 391 -11.61 4.68 -6.52
CA GLN A 391 -12.37 5.77 -7.09
C GLN A 391 -13.84 5.78 -6.64
N SER A 392 -14.53 4.63 -6.69
CA SER A 392 -15.91 4.56 -6.18
C SER A 392 -16.01 4.39 -4.68
N GLY A 393 -14.96 3.86 -4.04
CA GLY A 393 -15.01 3.38 -2.66
C GLY A 393 -15.79 2.08 -2.48
N ASN A 394 -16.23 1.43 -3.57
CA ASN A 394 -16.91 0.13 -3.51
C ASN A 394 -15.97 -0.92 -2.92
N VAL A 395 -16.51 -1.76 -2.04
CA VAL A 395 -15.74 -2.79 -1.35
C VAL A 395 -16.31 -4.17 -1.58
N GLY A 396 -15.46 -5.10 -2.00
CA GLY A 396 -15.75 -6.52 -1.96
C GLY A 396 -15.02 -7.15 -0.79
N ALA A 397 -15.65 -8.07 -0.07
CA ALA A 397 -14.98 -8.85 0.96
C ALA A 397 -15.39 -10.32 0.89
N VAL A 398 -14.43 -11.22 1.07
CA VAL A 398 -14.71 -12.65 1.27
C VAL A 398 -13.98 -13.16 2.51
N ASN A 399 -14.71 -13.95 3.30
CA ASN A 399 -14.16 -14.74 4.38
C ASN A 399 -14.30 -16.22 3.98
N ASN A 400 -13.19 -16.96 3.92
CA ASN A 400 -13.25 -18.39 3.68
C ASN A 400 -12.23 -19.16 4.51
N ARG A 401 -12.54 -20.44 4.75
CA ARG A 401 -11.60 -21.39 5.33
C ARG A 401 -10.57 -21.78 4.29
N LEU A 402 -9.30 -21.68 4.67
CA LEU A 402 -8.15 -22.10 3.86
C LEU A 402 -7.53 -23.34 4.51
N ALA A 403 -7.72 -24.50 3.88
CA ALA A 403 -7.16 -25.77 4.36
C ALA A 403 -5.90 -26.10 3.55
N VAL A 404 -4.74 -25.78 4.10
CA VAL A 404 -3.44 -26.03 3.44
C VAL A 404 -3.06 -27.50 3.65
N PRO A 405 -2.91 -28.29 2.57
CA PRO A 405 -2.64 -29.72 2.67
C PRO A 405 -1.23 -29.97 3.23
N ARG A 406 -1.04 -31.15 3.83
CA ARG A 406 0.27 -31.67 4.21
C ARG A 406 0.71 -32.65 3.13
N TYR A 407 1.94 -32.50 2.64
CA TYR A 407 2.55 -33.44 1.69
C TYR A 407 3.53 -34.35 2.45
N GLU A 408 3.31 -35.67 2.41
CA GLU A 408 4.16 -36.66 3.03
C GLU A 408 5.24 -37.13 2.04
N ASP A 409 6.49 -37.36 2.47
CA ASP A 409 7.60 -37.69 1.55
C ASP A 409 7.66 -39.15 1.11
N ASP A 410 6.99 -40.02 1.85
CA ASP A 410 6.97 -41.46 1.61
C ASP A 410 5.88 -41.88 0.61
N LYS A 411 4.98 -40.95 0.24
CA LYS A 411 3.85 -41.21 -0.65
C LYS A 411 3.88 -40.32 -1.89
N LEU A 412 3.38 -40.89 -2.99
CA LEU A 412 3.15 -40.15 -4.22
C LEU A 412 2.10 -39.06 -3.97
N GLU A 413 2.49 -37.81 -4.19
CA GLU A 413 1.65 -36.65 -3.93
C GLU A 413 1.55 -35.75 -5.16
N ALA A 414 0.50 -34.92 -5.22
CA ALA A 414 0.28 -34.03 -6.35
C ALA A 414 -0.32 -32.69 -5.92
N SER A 415 0.10 -31.63 -6.60
CA SER A 415 -0.43 -30.27 -6.45
C SER A 415 -1.92 -30.20 -6.82
N SER A 416 -2.51 -29.01 -6.65
CA SER A 416 -3.76 -28.69 -7.34
C SER A 416 -3.62 -28.86 -8.85
N LEU A 417 -4.69 -29.35 -9.50
CA LEU A 417 -4.80 -29.37 -10.95
C LEU A 417 -5.32 -28.01 -11.44
N ILE A 418 -4.47 -27.27 -12.15
CA ILE A 418 -4.76 -25.92 -12.62
C ILE A 418 -5.13 -25.97 -14.10
N LEU A 419 -6.37 -25.63 -14.41
CA LEU A 419 -6.81 -25.34 -15.77
C LEU A 419 -6.52 -23.87 -16.09
N ALA A 420 -5.69 -23.65 -17.11
CA ALA A 420 -5.15 -22.33 -17.45
C ALA A 420 -5.57 -21.90 -18.85
N ASP A 421 -5.66 -20.59 -19.09
CA ASP A 421 -5.82 -20.04 -20.44
C ASP A 421 -4.49 -19.57 -21.05
N GLN A 422 -3.43 -19.49 -20.24
CA GLN A 422 -2.07 -19.20 -20.68
C GLN A 422 -1.08 -20.08 -19.91
N ILE A 423 -0.22 -20.79 -20.63
CA ILE A 423 0.96 -21.50 -20.10
C ILE A 423 2.15 -21.15 -20.99
N GLU A 424 3.12 -20.43 -20.44
CA GLU A 424 4.32 -19.97 -21.15
C GLU A 424 5.56 -20.10 -20.27
N GLN A 425 6.71 -20.46 -20.85
CA GLN A 425 7.96 -20.50 -20.12
C GLN A 425 8.44 -19.08 -19.81
N VAL A 426 8.87 -18.83 -18.56
CA VAL A 426 9.43 -17.53 -18.18
C VAL A 426 10.95 -17.50 -18.40
N PRO A 427 11.52 -16.33 -18.75
CA PRO A 427 12.97 -16.17 -18.76
C PRO A 427 13.58 -16.51 -17.39
N ALA A 428 14.79 -17.09 -17.38
CA ALA A 428 15.45 -17.54 -16.15
C ALA A 428 15.56 -16.44 -15.06
N LYS A 429 15.64 -15.17 -15.45
CA LYS A 429 15.71 -14.01 -14.54
C LYS A 429 14.39 -13.68 -13.83
N GLN A 430 13.26 -14.21 -14.30
CA GLN A 430 11.91 -13.97 -13.78
C GLN A 430 11.34 -15.19 -13.03
N ILE A 431 12.15 -16.24 -12.84
CA ILE A 431 11.75 -17.41 -12.05
C ILE A 431 11.48 -16.98 -10.60
N GLY A 432 10.30 -17.33 -10.09
CA GLY A 432 9.88 -17.00 -8.73
C GLY A 432 9.51 -15.53 -8.48
N THR A 433 9.54 -14.67 -9.51
CA THR A 433 9.18 -13.25 -9.38
C THR A 433 8.08 -12.88 -10.39
N GLY A 434 7.00 -12.31 -9.87
CA GLY A 434 5.88 -11.83 -10.68
C GLY A 434 4.60 -12.64 -10.55
N MET A 435 3.51 -12.07 -11.06
CA MET A 435 2.18 -12.67 -11.02
C MET A 435 2.11 -13.88 -11.95
N PHE A 436 1.43 -14.95 -11.51
CA PHE A 436 1.21 -16.18 -12.28
C PHE A 436 2.47 -17.03 -12.52
N VAL A 437 3.61 -16.73 -11.90
CA VAL A 437 4.83 -17.52 -12.08
C VAL A 437 4.84 -18.71 -11.11
N LEU A 438 4.70 -19.91 -11.64
CA LEU A 438 4.76 -21.19 -10.92
C LEU A 438 5.97 -21.99 -11.41
N GLY A 439 7.05 -21.99 -10.62
CA GLY A 439 8.32 -22.59 -11.04
C GLY A 439 8.94 -21.82 -12.20
N SER A 440 9.21 -22.50 -13.32
CA SER A 440 9.76 -21.91 -14.55
C SER A 440 8.71 -21.45 -15.55
N SER A 441 7.43 -21.50 -15.19
CA SER A 441 6.33 -21.24 -16.13
C SER A 441 5.36 -20.20 -15.59
N LYS A 442 4.87 -19.36 -16.48
CA LYS A 442 3.74 -18.47 -16.26
C LYS A 442 2.46 -19.24 -16.54
N VAL A 443 1.64 -19.43 -15.52
CA VAL A 443 0.41 -20.21 -15.54
C VAL A 443 -0.73 -19.33 -15.07
N ARG A 444 -1.54 -18.84 -16.02
CA ARG A 444 -2.70 -18.01 -15.69
C ARG A 444 -3.96 -18.89 -15.57
N PRO A 445 -4.49 -19.10 -14.36
CA PRO A 445 -5.63 -19.99 -14.17
C PRO A 445 -6.92 -19.37 -14.71
N ARG A 446 -7.81 -20.21 -15.23
CA ARG A 446 -9.16 -19.83 -15.63
C ARG A 446 -10.13 -20.11 -14.48
N LEU A 447 -10.57 -19.08 -13.77
CA LEU A 447 -11.33 -19.24 -12.51
C LEU A 447 -12.72 -19.84 -12.72
N GLU A 448 -13.45 -19.37 -13.73
CA GLU A 448 -14.80 -19.85 -14.03
C GLU A 448 -14.79 -21.23 -14.72
N GLY A 449 -13.63 -21.74 -15.14
CA GLY A 449 -13.53 -22.95 -15.95
C GLY A 449 -14.21 -22.85 -17.32
N ASP A 450 -14.56 -21.64 -17.76
CA ASP A 450 -15.23 -21.38 -19.02
C ASP A 450 -14.23 -21.17 -20.16
N PHE A 451 -14.26 -22.07 -21.14
CA PHE A 451 -13.47 -22.04 -22.37
C PHE A 451 -14.36 -22.03 -23.60
N THR A 452 -13.85 -21.57 -24.73
CA THR A 452 -14.51 -21.68 -26.03
C THR A 452 -13.98 -22.86 -26.84
N THR A 453 -14.74 -23.31 -27.84
CA THR A 453 -14.25 -24.33 -28.81
C THR A 453 -13.01 -23.87 -29.58
N ALA A 454 -12.69 -22.57 -29.62
CA ALA A 454 -11.48 -22.04 -30.25
C ALA A 454 -10.26 -22.03 -29.31
N ASP A 455 -10.48 -22.20 -28.00
CA ASP A 455 -9.43 -22.09 -27.00
C ASP A 455 -8.57 -23.36 -26.95
N ARG A 456 -7.34 -23.19 -26.45
CA ARG A 456 -6.48 -24.29 -26.02
C ARG A 456 -6.39 -24.24 -24.51
N MET A 457 -6.94 -25.25 -23.84
CA MET A 457 -6.93 -25.30 -22.39
C MET A 457 -5.58 -25.78 -21.88
N GLY A 458 -4.92 -24.95 -21.08
CA GLY A 458 -3.74 -25.32 -20.34
C GLY A 458 -4.04 -26.28 -19.21
N ILE A 459 -3.21 -27.31 -19.06
CA ILE A 459 -3.23 -28.27 -17.96
C ILE A 459 -1.90 -28.13 -17.24
N TYR A 460 -1.95 -27.70 -15.98
CA TYR A 460 -0.78 -27.59 -15.11
C TYR A 460 -0.96 -28.39 -13.83
N MET A 461 -0.01 -29.26 -13.52
CA MET A 461 0.03 -30.05 -12.28
C MET A 461 1.46 -30.50 -11.98
N GLN A 462 1.84 -30.51 -10.71
CA GLN A 462 3.11 -31.08 -10.25
C GLN A 462 2.85 -32.36 -9.48
N VAL A 463 3.66 -33.39 -9.75
CA VAL A 463 3.65 -34.68 -9.06
C VAL A 463 4.98 -34.82 -8.33
N TYR A 464 4.93 -35.22 -7.07
CA TYR A 464 6.05 -35.21 -6.12
C TYR A 464 6.31 -36.61 -5.55
N ASN A 465 7.52 -36.78 -5.02
CA ASN A 465 7.97 -37.97 -4.30
C ASN A 465 7.95 -39.25 -5.15
N LEU A 466 8.21 -39.14 -6.45
CA LEU A 466 8.41 -40.30 -7.31
C LEU A 466 9.62 -41.10 -6.84
N LYS A 467 9.49 -42.43 -6.79
CA LYS A 467 10.60 -43.28 -6.37
C LYS A 467 11.58 -43.48 -7.53
N PRO A 468 12.88 -43.18 -7.34
CA PRO A 468 13.89 -43.49 -8.33
C PRO A 468 14.13 -44.99 -8.39
N ASP A 469 14.49 -45.48 -9.57
CA ASP A 469 15.00 -46.84 -9.75
C ASP A 469 16.36 -47.03 -9.05
N ASP A 470 16.54 -48.17 -8.38
CA ASP A 470 17.77 -48.47 -7.62
C ASP A 470 19.03 -48.55 -8.51
N THR A 471 18.88 -48.83 -9.80
CA THR A 471 20.01 -49.01 -10.73
C THR A 471 20.27 -47.77 -11.58
N THR A 472 19.21 -47.15 -12.10
CA THR A 472 19.35 -45.99 -12.99
C THR A 472 19.31 -44.66 -12.26
N HIS A 473 18.87 -44.65 -11.00
CA HIS A 473 18.61 -43.45 -10.19
C HIS A 473 17.65 -42.45 -10.85
N LYS A 474 16.87 -42.90 -11.83
CA LYS A 474 15.86 -42.12 -12.53
C LYS A 474 14.48 -42.52 -12.05
N SER A 475 13.62 -41.54 -11.86
CA SER A 475 12.20 -41.77 -11.58
C SER A 475 11.41 -41.92 -12.88
N SER A 476 10.38 -42.76 -12.88
CA SER A 476 9.48 -42.94 -14.01
C SER A 476 8.01 -42.92 -13.58
N ALA A 477 7.18 -42.24 -14.36
CA ALA A 477 5.76 -42.07 -14.10
C ALA A 477 4.94 -42.16 -15.39
N ASN A 478 3.75 -42.73 -15.28
CA ASN A 478 2.72 -42.76 -16.31
C ASN A 478 1.63 -41.75 -15.97
N PHE A 479 1.24 -40.92 -16.93
CA PHE A 479 0.14 -39.96 -16.80
C PHE A 479 -0.98 -40.33 -17.75
N LEU A 480 -2.18 -40.55 -17.23
CA LEU A 480 -3.39 -40.78 -18.01
C LEU A 480 -4.32 -39.58 -17.86
N PHE A 481 -4.61 -38.93 -18.97
CA PHE A 481 -5.53 -37.80 -19.05
C PHE A 481 -6.83 -38.28 -19.64
N THR A 482 -7.94 -38.08 -18.92
CA THR A 482 -9.27 -38.51 -19.36
C THR A 482 -10.24 -37.34 -19.26
N VAL A 483 -10.81 -36.91 -20.39
CA VAL A 483 -11.93 -35.97 -20.38
C VAL A 483 -13.24 -36.76 -20.28
N LYS A 484 -14.04 -36.46 -19.27
CA LYS A 484 -15.34 -37.07 -19.02
C LYS A 484 -16.48 -36.08 -19.26
N LYS A 485 -17.62 -36.59 -19.74
CA LYS A 485 -18.89 -35.86 -19.76
C LYS A 485 -19.85 -36.57 -18.81
N GLY A 486 -20.10 -35.98 -17.65
CA GLY A 486 -20.72 -36.72 -16.55
C GLY A 486 -19.76 -37.80 -16.05
N ASN A 487 -20.14 -39.07 -16.14
CA ASN A 487 -19.29 -40.18 -15.70
C ASN A 487 -18.63 -40.97 -16.85
N GLU A 488 -18.93 -40.62 -18.11
CA GLU A 488 -18.45 -41.34 -19.29
C GLU A 488 -17.25 -40.62 -19.93
N PRO A 489 -16.19 -41.36 -20.29
CA PRO A 489 -15.07 -40.79 -21.02
C PRO A 489 -15.50 -40.38 -22.43
N VAL A 490 -15.07 -39.20 -22.87
CA VAL A 490 -15.34 -38.71 -24.21
C VAL A 490 -14.44 -39.47 -25.20
N PRO A 491 -15.00 -40.13 -26.24
CA PRO A 491 -14.20 -40.87 -27.22
C PRO A 491 -13.12 -39.98 -27.86
N GLY A 492 -11.88 -40.48 -27.92
CA GLY A 492 -10.75 -39.76 -28.51
C GLY A 492 -10.18 -38.62 -27.65
N MET A 493 -10.69 -38.42 -26.43
CA MET A 493 -10.20 -37.45 -25.45
C MET A 493 -9.58 -38.12 -24.23
N GLN A 494 -8.87 -39.21 -24.52
CA GLN A 494 -8.03 -39.90 -23.56
C GLN A 494 -6.63 -40.04 -24.17
N PHE A 495 -5.61 -39.61 -23.45
CA PHE A 495 -4.23 -39.68 -23.89
C PHE A 495 -3.32 -40.05 -22.73
N LYS A 496 -2.22 -40.73 -23.04
CA LYS A 496 -1.23 -41.18 -22.08
C LYS A 496 0.11 -40.54 -22.41
N GLU A 497 0.84 -40.11 -21.39
CA GLU A 497 2.22 -39.66 -21.50
C GLU A 497 3.08 -40.29 -20.40
N THR A 498 4.39 -40.27 -20.59
CA THR A 498 5.35 -40.71 -19.59
C THR A 498 6.29 -39.58 -19.18
N SER A 499 6.90 -39.68 -18.01
CA SER A 499 7.94 -38.73 -17.58
C SER A 499 9.15 -38.70 -18.52
N GLU A 500 9.44 -39.82 -19.21
CA GLU A 500 10.45 -39.91 -20.26
C GLU A 500 10.10 -39.08 -21.50
N ASP A 501 8.84 -39.13 -21.97
CA ASP A 501 8.35 -38.28 -23.07
C ASP A 501 8.50 -36.79 -22.74
N MET A 502 8.37 -36.47 -21.45
CA MET A 502 8.53 -35.12 -20.91
C MET A 502 10.00 -34.72 -20.67
N LYS A 503 10.95 -35.64 -20.84
CA LYS A 503 12.37 -35.48 -20.52
C LYS A 503 12.62 -35.07 -19.06
N GLN A 504 11.79 -35.57 -18.14
CA GLN A 504 11.88 -35.31 -16.71
C GLN A 504 12.11 -36.63 -15.97
N THR A 505 13.24 -36.75 -15.27
CA THR A 505 13.64 -38.00 -14.59
C THR A 505 13.89 -37.81 -13.08
N GLY A 506 13.54 -36.64 -12.54
CA GLY A 506 13.66 -36.34 -11.12
C GLY A 506 12.48 -36.85 -10.30
N GLU A 507 12.59 -36.74 -8.98
CA GLU A 507 11.53 -37.13 -8.02
C GLU A 507 10.27 -36.24 -8.12
N GLN A 508 10.37 -35.13 -8.86
CA GLN A 508 9.27 -34.25 -9.20
C GLN A 508 9.11 -34.16 -10.73
N VAL A 509 7.88 -34.28 -11.20
CA VAL A 509 7.50 -34.05 -12.61
C VAL A 509 6.44 -32.97 -12.69
N THR A 510 6.64 -32.01 -13.60
CA THR A 510 5.69 -30.91 -13.88
C THR A 510 5.02 -31.15 -15.22
N ILE A 511 3.70 -31.29 -15.19
CA ILE A 511 2.82 -31.39 -16.34
C ILE A 511 2.47 -30.00 -16.83
N GLU A 512 2.78 -29.73 -18.09
CA GLU A 512 2.46 -28.48 -18.79
C GLU A 512 1.96 -28.84 -20.20
N ARG A 513 0.65 -28.87 -20.39
CA ARG A 513 0.05 -29.28 -21.67
C ARG A 513 -1.03 -28.32 -22.13
N LEU A 514 -1.21 -28.24 -23.44
CA LEU A 514 -2.30 -27.50 -24.07
C LEU A 514 -3.23 -28.51 -24.76
N LEU A 515 -4.47 -28.60 -24.30
CA LEU A 515 -5.52 -29.44 -24.87
C LEU A 515 -6.40 -28.61 -25.83
N PRO A 516 -6.40 -28.90 -27.14
CA PRO A 516 -7.31 -28.26 -28.08
C PRO A 516 -8.76 -28.68 -27.81
N LEU A 517 -9.68 -27.71 -27.71
CA LEU A 517 -11.10 -27.99 -27.41
C LEU A 517 -12.00 -28.02 -28.65
N ALA A 518 -11.43 -27.91 -29.85
CA ALA A 518 -12.18 -27.76 -31.12
C ALA A 518 -13.11 -28.94 -31.44
N THR A 519 -12.79 -30.13 -30.96
CA THR A 519 -13.59 -31.35 -31.19
C THR A 519 -14.59 -31.62 -30.07
N LEU A 520 -14.57 -30.85 -28.98
CA LEU A 520 -15.54 -30.97 -27.90
C LEU A 520 -16.79 -30.12 -28.21
N PRO A 521 -17.99 -30.72 -28.24
CA PRO A 521 -19.21 -29.93 -28.36
C PRO A 521 -19.41 -29.04 -27.12
N PRO A 522 -20.16 -27.94 -27.21
CA PRO A 522 -20.47 -27.13 -26.04
C PRO A 522 -21.16 -27.94 -24.94
N GLY A 523 -20.69 -27.80 -23.70
CA GLY A 523 -21.16 -28.60 -22.57
C GLY A 523 -20.23 -28.54 -21.37
N LYS A 524 -20.62 -29.23 -20.29
CA LYS A 524 -19.81 -29.38 -19.08
C LYS A 524 -19.01 -30.68 -19.14
N TYR A 525 -17.76 -30.61 -18.73
CA TYR A 525 -16.78 -31.69 -18.77
C TYR A 525 -15.95 -31.70 -17.49
N THR A 526 -15.35 -32.84 -17.20
CA THR A 526 -14.39 -33.01 -16.11
C THR A 526 -13.10 -33.58 -16.70
N LEU A 527 -11.97 -32.92 -16.47
CA LEU A 527 -10.66 -33.48 -16.75
C LEU A 527 -10.21 -34.26 -15.52
N GLU A 528 -9.84 -35.53 -15.72
CA GLU A 528 -9.18 -36.36 -14.73
C GLU A 528 -7.75 -36.63 -15.19
N VAL A 529 -6.80 -36.45 -14.27
CA VAL A 529 -5.39 -36.75 -14.49
C VAL A 529 -4.96 -37.76 -13.43
N ASP A 530 -4.65 -38.97 -13.88
CA ASP A 530 -4.10 -40.04 -13.06
C ASP A 530 -2.59 -40.10 -13.28
N ALA A 531 -1.83 -39.96 -12.20
CA ALA A 531 -0.39 -40.13 -12.19
C ALA A 531 -0.02 -41.41 -11.45
N THR A 532 0.62 -42.35 -12.14
CA THR A 532 1.07 -43.63 -11.57
C THR A 532 2.59 -43.69 -11.60
N ASP A 533 3.21 -43.83 -10.42
CA ASP A 533 4.64 -44.12 -10.28
C ASP A 533 4.88 -45.59 -10.69
N THR A 534 5.80 -45.81 -11.64
CA THR A 534 6.06 -47.16 -12.18
C THR A 534 6.86 -48.05 -11.22
N HIS A 535 7.55 -47.48 -10.24
CA HIS A 535 8.37 -48.22 -9.29
C HIS A 535 7.59 -48.52 -8.01
N SER A 536 6.91 -47.53 -7.44
CA SER A 536 6.10 -47.73 -6.23
C SER A 536 4.70 -48.29 -6.51
N ASN A 537 4.24 -48.28 -7.78
CA ASN A 537 2.87 -48.62 -8.20
C ASN A 537 1.77 -47.80 -7.50
N GLN A 538 2.13 -46.69 -6.86
CA GLN A 538 1.17 -45.76 -6.30
C GLN A 538 0.52 -44.93 -7.42
N THR A 539 -0.77 -44.65 -7.29
CA THR A 539 -1.50 -43.79 -8.23
C THR A 539 -2.20 -42.68 -7.46
N ILE A 540 -2.09 -41.46 -7.98
CA ILE A 540 -2.80 -40.30 -7.47
C ILE A 540 -3.63 -39.66 -8.60
N SER A 541 -4.88 -39.33 -8.28
CA SER A 541 -5.82 -38.74 -9.22
C SER A 541 -6.18 -37.32 -8.80
N ARG A 542 -6.26 -36.43 -9.79
CA ARG A 542 -6.80 -35.06 -9.63
C ARG A 542 -7.82 -34.79 -10.71
N THR A 543 -8.92 -34.14 -10.32
CA THR A 543 -10.00 -33.77 -11.24
C THR A 543 -10.22 -32.27 -11.24
N ALA A 544 -10.63 -31.74 -12.39
CA ALA A 544 -11.04 -30.34 -12.54
C ALA A 544 -12.19 -30.23 -13.53
N ASP A 545 -13.23 -29.51 -13.14
CA ASP A 545 -14.39 -29.26 -13.99
C ASP A 545 -14.16 -28.06 -14.90
N PHE A 546 -14.67 -28.14 -16.13
CA PHE A 546 -14.66 -27.06 -17.10
C PHE A 546 -15.89 -27.09 -17.99
N THR A 547 -16.21 -25.94 -18.58
CA THR A 547 -17.32 -25.79 -19.52
C THR A 547 -16.79 -25.29 -20.85
N VAL A 548 -17.19 -25.95 -21.93
CA VAL A 548 -16.91 -25.52 -23.30
C VAL A 548 -18.13 -24.77 -23.83
N LYS A 549 -17.92 -23.55 -24.32
CA LYS A 549 -18.92 -22.68 -24.97
C LYS A 549 -18.62 -22.58 -26.46
N ALA A 550 -19.64 -22.28 -27.26
CA ALA A 550 -19.44 -21.99 -28.68
C ALA A 550 -18.55 -20.76 -28.84
N ALA A 551 -17.61 -20.81 -29.81
CA ALA A 551 -16.81 -19.64 -30.15
C ALA A 551 -17.72 -18.46 -30.60
N PRO A 552 -17.41 -17.21 -30.20
CA PRO A 552 -18.15 -16.05 -30.68
C PRO A 552 -18.05 -15.98 -32.21
N GLN A 553 -19.18 -15.83 -32.90
CA GLN A 553 -19.17 -15.62 -34.35
C GLN A 553 -18.51 -14.26 -34.64
N LEU A 554 -17.25 -14.27 -35.07
CA LEU A 554 -16.62 -13.11 -35.69
C LEU A 554 -17.39 -12.83 -36.98
N ARG A 555 -18.27 -11.82 -36.96
CA ARG A 555 -18.81 -11.26 -38.20
C ARG A 555 -17.64 -10.65 -38.96
N THR A 556 -17.11 -11.37 -39.93
CA THR A 556 -16.22 -10.83 -40.94
C THR A 556 -16.96 -9.68 -41.63
N ALA A 557 -16.46 -8.47 -41.45
CA ALA A 557 -16.91 -7.32 -42.23
C ALA A 557 -16.62 -7.64 -43.71
N ALA A 558 -17.67 -7.97 -44.45
CA ALA A 558 -17.59 -8.21 -45.87
C ALA A 558 -17.07 -6.93 -46.56
N SER A 559 -15.97 -7.09 -47.28
CA SER A 559 -15.43 -6.17 -48.26
C SER A 559 -16.56 -5.62 -49.15
N ALA A 560 -16.98 -4.38 -48.91
CA ALA A 560 -17.73 -3.60 -49.87
C ALA A 560 -16.71 -2.96 -50.82
N ALA A 561 -16.49 -3.61 -51.96
CA ALA A 561 -15.84 -2.96 -53.10
C ALA A 561 -16.71 -1.77 -53.56
N PRO A 562 -16.15 -0.55 -53.71
CA PRO A 562 -16.90 0.53 -54.31
C PRO A 562 -16.88 0.34 -55.83
N GLY A 563 -18.01 -0.12 -56.37
CA GLY A 563 -18.30 0.00 -57.79
C GLY A 563 -18.77 1.42 -58.11
N ARG A 564 -17.91 2.21 -58.77
CA ARG A 564 -18.19 2.88 -60.05
C ARG A 564 -16.99 3.69 -60.51
#